data_AF-A0A1F4Y4P1-F1
#
_entry.id   AF-A0A1F4Y4P1-F1
#
_cell.length_a   1.000
_cell.length_b   1.000
_cell.length_c   1.000
_cell.angle_alpha   90.00
_cell.angle_beta   90.00
_cell.angle_gamma   90.00
#
_symmetry.space_group_name_H-M   'P 1'
#
loop_
_entity.id
_entity.type
_entity.pdbx_description
1 polymer ?
#
loop_
_entity_poly.entity_id
_entity_poly.type
_entity_poly.pdbx_seq_one_letter_code
_entity_poly.pdbx_strand_id
1 'polypeptide(L)'
;MTEKDQEFLEFVVKGLVDHPEDVKITRTVDEMGVLLMLDLNQEDMGKVIGRSGNTAKAIRTLLRVVGMKHNARVNLKINEPAGGMRSPEHGGGSTNTGWDGTHEAPTTPQMKSIDEAMDNLDNF
;
A
#
# COMPACT_ATOMS: atom_id res chain seq x y z
N MET A 1 -12.61 27.42 -6.81
CA MET A 1 -13.38 26.45 -7.60
C MET A 1 -13.14 25.10 -6.98
N THR A 2 -14.19 24.36 -6.68
CA THR A 2 -14.06 22.99 -6.20
C THR A 2 -13.78 22.11 -7.42
N GLU A 3 -12.78 21.23 -7.30
CA GLU A 3 -12.34 20.41 -8.42
C GLU A 3 -13.19 19.14 -8.48
N LYS A 4 -13.53 18.68 -9.69
CA LYS A 4 -14.44 17.53 -9.89
C LYS A 4 -13.96 16.24 -9.22
N ASP A 5 -12.64 16.08 -9.08
CA ASP A 5 -12.02 14.94 -8.40
C ASP A 5 -12.33 14.95 -6.89
N GLN A 6 -12.20 16.10 -6.25
CA GLN A 6 -12.52 16.34 -4.85
C GLN A 6 -14.02 16.21 -4.58
N GLU A 7 -14.89 16.82 -5.40
CA GLU A 7 -16.35 16.71 -5.25
C GLU A 7 -16.81 15.26 -5.36
N PHE A 8 -16.26 14.52 -6.32
CA PHE A 8 -16.57 13.10 -6.48
C PHE A 8 -16.16 12.29 -5.26
N LEU A 9 -14.94 12.49 -4.75
CA LEU A 9 -14.47 11.81 -3.54
C LEU A 9 -15.35 12.13 -2.33
N GLU A 10 -15.67 13.42 -2.15
CA GLU A 10 -16.51 13.89 -1.05
C GLU A 10 -17.90 13.25 -1.09
N PHE A 11 -18.54 13.26 -2.26
CA PHE A 11 -19.85 12.64 -2.47
C PHE A 11 -19.83 11.14 -2.14
N VAL A 12 -18.85 10.40 -2.66
CA VAL A 12 -18.75 8.96 -2.41
C VAL A 12 -18.51 8.68 -0.94
N VAL A 13 -17.56 9.36 -0.31
CA VAL A 13 -17.16 9.08 1.07
C VAL A 13 -18.26 9.48 2.05
N LYS A 14 -18.87 10.65 1.90
CA LYS A 14 -20.00 11.07 2.75
C LYS A 14 -21.20 10.12 2.66
N GLY A 15 -21.38 9.42 1.54
CA GLY A 15 -22.41 8.39 1.40
C GLY A 15 -22.08 7.04 2.07
N LEU A 16 -20.84 6.83 2.54
CA LEU A 16 -20.39 5.56 3.13
C LEU A 16 -20.20 5.60 4.65
N VAL A 17 -20.15 6.79 5.24
CA VAL A 17 -19.73 7.02 6.64
C VAL A 17 -20.91 7.46 7.50
N ASP A 18 -20.80 7.25 8.81
CA ASP A 18 -21.82 7.72 9.77
C ASP A 18 -21.55 9.17 10.21
N HIS A 19 -20.29 9.63 10.13
CA HIS A 19 -19.87 10.99 10.50
C HIS A 19 -19.45 11.80 9.26
N PRO A 20 -20.38 12.20 8.38
CA PRO A 20 -20.05 12.94 7.15
C PRO A 20 -19.43 14.33 7.41
N GLU A 21 -19.67 14.93 8.58
CA GLU A 21 -19.08 16.19 9.03
C GLU A 21 -17.58 16.11 9.30
N ASP A 22 -17.08 14.92 9.64
CA ASP A 22 -15.67 14.67 9.92
C ASP A 22 -14.86 14.36 8.66
N VAL A 23 -15.52 14.28 7.49
CA VAL A 23 -14.88 14.07 6.20
C VAL A 23 -14.18 15.35 5.76
N LYS A 24 -12.84 15.33 5.76
CA LYS A 24 -12.02 16.45 5.26
C LYS A 24 -11.13 15.96 4.13
N ILE A 25 -11.15 16.69 3.02
CA ILE A 25 -10.33 16.39 1.85
C ILE A 25 -9.40 17.56 1.58
N THR A 26 -8.10 17.29 1.61
CA THR A 26 -7.07 18.26 1.22
C THR A 26 -6.53 17.89 -0.15
N ARG A 27 -6.57 18.84 -1.07
CA ARG A 27 -6.06 18.69 -2.45
C ARG A 27 -4.75 19.43 -2.62
N THR A 28 -3.72 18.73 -3.05
CA THR A 28 -2.41 19.30 -3.41
C THR A 28 -2.07 18.96 -4.86
N VAL A 29 -1.49 19.91 -5.58
CA VAL A 29 -1.06 19.73 -6.98
C VAL A 29 0.43 19.92 -7.08
N ASP A 30 1.12 18.99 -7.73
CA ASP A 30 2.55 19.03 -8.00
C ASP A 30 2.86 18.57 -9.44
N GLU A 31 4.14 18.41 -9.76
CA GLU A 31 4.60 17.95 -11.08
C GLU A 31 4.16 16.51 -11.42
N MET A 32 3.87 15.67 -10.42
CA MET A 32 3.45 14.28 -10.58
C MET A 32 1.92 14.14 -10.69
N GLY A 33 1.16 15.20 -10.38
CA GLY A 33 -0.29 15.27 -10.56
C GLY A 33 -1.00 15.83 -9.34
N VAL A 34 -2.08 15.16 -8.94
CA VAL A 34 -2.99 15.58 -7.86
C VAL A 34 -2.93 14.57 -6.73
N LEU A 35 -2.66 15.04 -5.52
CA LEU A 35 -2.78 14.27 -4.28
C LEU A 35 -4.03 14.72 -3.52
N LEU A 36 -4.95 13.79 -3.33
CA LEU A 36 -6.08 13.93 -2.41
C LEU A 36 -5.72 13.22 -1.10
N MET A 37 -5.72 13.98 0.00
CA MET A 37 -5.58 13.46 1.35
C MET A 37 -6.96 13.45 2.01
N LEU A 38 -7.37 12.31 2.52
CA LEU A 38 -8.66 12.09 3.16
C LEU A 38 -8.44 11.85 4.66
N ASP A 39 -9.00 12.74 5.47
CA ASP A 39 -9.11 12.61 6.92
C ASP A 39 -10.56 12.26 7.29
N LEU A 40 -10.71 11.33 8.23
CA LEU A 40 -11.99 10.75 8.63
C LEU A 40 -12.05 10.52 10.13
N ASN A 41 -13.27 10.35 10.64
CA ASN A 41 -13.51 9.78 11.95
C ASN A 41 -12.95 8.34 12.04
N GLN A 42 -12.41 7.95 13.19
CA GLN A 42 -11.83 6.63 13.43
C GLN A 42 -12.86 5.50 13.22
N GLU A 43 -14.12 5.72 13.59
CA GLU A 43 -15.18 4.71 13.49
C GLU A 43 -15.56 4.40 12.03
N ASP A 44 -15.28 5.33 11.12
CA ASP A 44 -15.62 5.23 9.70
C ASP A 44 -14.49 4.67 8.83
N MET A 45 -13.26 4.62 9.37
CA MET A 45 -12.10 4.08 8.65
C MET A 45 -12.35 2.67 8.12
N GLY A 46 -12.98 1.81 8.93
CA GLY A 46 -13.29 0.43 8.52
C GLY A 46 -14.20 0.36 7.29
N LYS A 47 -15.15 1.29 7.15
CA LYS A 47 -16.10 1.34 6.03
C LYS A 47 -15.43 1.82 4.75
N VAL A 48 -14.60 2.86 4.85
CA VAL A 48 -13.92 3.47 3.69
C VAL A 48 -12.77 2.61 3.19
N ILE A 49 -11.99 2.00 4.08
CA ILE A 49 -10.94 1.05 3.70
C ILE A 49 -11.60 -0.22 3.13
N GLY A 50 -12.61 -0.74 3.83
CA GLY A 50 -13.29 -1.98 3.48
C GLY A 50 -12.44 -3.22 3.73
N ARG A 51 -13.06 -4.39 3.62
CA ARG A 51 -12.37 -5.68 3.81
C ARG A 51 -11.22 -5.82 2.82
N SER A 52 -10.03 -6.11 3.33
CA SER A 52 -8.78 -6.22 2.54
C SER A 52 -8.47 -4.98 1.69
N GLY A 53 -9.00 -3.80 2.06
CA GLY A 53 -8.79 -2.56 1.30
C GLY A 53 -9.59 -2.46 0.00
N ASN A 54 -10.57 -3.34 -0.23
CA ASN A 54 -11.30 -3.42 -1.50
C ASN A 54 -12.08 -2.14 -1.82
N THR A 55 -12.72 -1.51 -0.82
CA THR A 55 -13.47 -0.27 -0.99
C THR A 55 -12.52 0.87 -1.40
N ALA A 56 -11.44 1.07 -0.65
CA ALA A 56 -10.44 2.09 -0.98
C ALA A 56 -9.78 1.84 -2.36
N LYS A 57 -9.57 0.58 -2.76
CA LYS A 57 -9.05 0.22 -4.09
C LYS A 57 -10.04 0.58 -5.20
N ALA A 58 -11.34 0.35 -4.99
CA ALA A 58 -12.38 0.74 -5.94
C ALA A 58 -12.45 2.26 -6.10
N ILE A 59 -12.46 3.01 -4.98
CA ILE A 59 -12.45 4.48 -4.98
C ILE A 59 -11.23 5.02 -5.74
N ARG A 60 -10.02 4.46 -5.49
CA ARG A 60 -8.80 4.84 -6.24
C ARG A 60 -8.94 4.61 -7.75
N THR A 61 -9.55 3.51 -8.15
CA THR A 61 -9.78 3.22 -9.58
C THR A 61 -10.73 4.24 -10.20
N LEU A 62 -11.82 4.57 -9.52
CA LEU A 62 -12.77 5.58 -9.99
C LEU A 62 -12.12 6.98 -10.08
N LEU A 63 -11.31 7.37 -9.10
CA LEU A 63 -10.57 8.63 -9.13
C LEU A 63 -9.60 8.72 -10.31
N ARG A 64 -8.95 7.61 -10.69
CA ARG A 64 -8.11 7.58 -11.89
C ARG A 64 -8.93 7.86 -13.14
N VAL A 65 -10.11 7.27 -13.27
CA VAL A 65 -11.01 7.49 -14.41
C VAL A 65 -11.51 8.94 -14.44
N VAL A 66 -11.85 9.52 -13.29
CA VAL A 66 -12.24 10.93 -13.16
C VAL A 66 -11.08 11.85 -13.56
N GLY A 67 -9.87 11.61 -13.04
CA GLY A 67 -8.68 12.40 -13.34
C GLY A 67 -8.25 12.33 -14.81
N MET A 68 -8.35 11.15 -15.45
CA MET A 68 -8.01 10.98 -16.87
C MET A 68 -8.84 11.85 -17.80
N LYS A 69 -10.11 12.12 -17.47
CA LYS A 69 -10.95 13.05 -18.25
C LYS A 69 -10.44 14.50 -18.22
N HIS A 70 -9.56 14.81 -17.27
CA HIS A 70 -8.98 16.13 -17.05
C HIS A 70 -7.44 16.13 -17.24
N ASN A 71 -6.87 15.10 -17.88
CA ASN A 71 -5.42 14.92 -18.06
C ASN A 71 -4.61 15.01 -16.74
N ALA A 72 -5.23 14.64 -15.62
CA ALA A 72 -4.63 14.71 -14.30
C ALA A 72 -4.44 13.30 -13.72
N ARG A 73 -3.25 13.02 -13.17
CA ARG A 73 -2.99 11.81 -12.40
C ARG A 73 -3.41 12.03 -10.95
N VAL A 74 -4.51 11.42 -10.53
CA VAL A 74 -5.06 11.57 -9.17
C VAL A 74 -4.65 10.40 -8.28
N ASN A 75 -4.06 10.71 -7.12
CA ASN A 75 -3.71 9.75 -6.08
C ASN A 75 -4.52 10.04 -4.80
N LEU A 76 -4.93 8.99 -4.10
CA LEU A 76 -5.65 9.09 -2.82
C LEU A 76 -4.81 8.51 -1.69
N LYS A 77 -4.57 9.34 -0.68
CA LYS A 77 -4.03 8.95 0.63
C LYS A 77 -5.13 9.09 1.67
N ILE A 78 -5.31 8.05 2.49
CA ILE A 78 -6.24 8.06 3.62
C ILE A 78 -5.38 8.14 4.86
N ASN A 79 -5.58 9.18 5.67
CA ASN A 79 -4.81 9.40 6.87
C ASN A 79 -5.44 8.61 8.03
N GLU A 80 -4.60 7.91 8.79
CA GLU A 80 -5.05 7.30 10.04
C GLU A 80 -5.19 8.40 11.11
N PRO A 81 -6.31 8.45 11.84
CA PRO A 81 -6.47 9.37 12.94
C PRO A 81 -5.44 9.05 14.03
N ALA A 82 -4.88 10.10 14.65
CA ALA A 82 -3.93 9.95 15.74
C ALA A 82 -4.60 9.20 16.91
N GLY A 83 -4.24 7.93 17.10
CA GLY A 83 -4.84 7.04 18.12
C GLY A 83 -5.25 5.65 17.63
N GLY A 84 -5.16 5.35 16.33
CA GLY A 84 -5.44 4.01 15.80
C GLY A 84 -4.47 2.96 16.34
N MET A 85 -5.01 1.88 16.93
CA MET A 85 -4.25 0.68 17.31
C MET A 85 -3.35 0.25 16.15
N ARG A 86 -2.04 0.41 16.32
CA ARG A 86 -1.07 -0.40 15.58
C ARG A 86 -1.30 -1.84 16.04
N SER A 87 -2.08 -2.62 15.29
CA SER A 87 -1.93 -4.07 15.39
C SER A 87 -0.49 -4.37 15.00
N PRO A 88 0.33 -4.94 15.90
CA PRO A 88 1.66 -5.38 15.54
C PRO A 88 1.53 -6.39 14.41
N GLU A 89 2.60 -6.46 13.63
CA GLU A 89 2.81 -7.33 12.48
C GLU A 89 2.16 -8.72 12.58
N HIS A 90 1.83 -9.27 11.41
CA HIS A 90 1.54 -10.69 11.22
C HIS A 90 2.70 -11.56 11.74
N GLY A 91 2.74 -11.81 13.04
CA GLY A 91 3.47 -12.90 13.66
C GLY A 91 2.67 -14.18 13.50
N GLY A 92 2.66 -14.73 12.28
CA GLY A 92 2.20 -16.09 12.05
C GLY A 92 3.18 -17.07 12.69
N GLY A 93 2.92 -17.43 13.96
CA GLY A 93 3.57 -18.57 14.58
C GLY A 93 3.08 -19.86 13.95
N SER A 94 4.00 -20.71 13.49
CA SER A 94 3.78 -22.15 13.49
C SER A 94 4.83 -22.79 14.39
N THR A 95 4.29 -23.58 15.30
CA THR A 95 4.91 -24.23 16.44
C THR A 95 5.96 -25.26 16.03
N ASN A 96 7.05 -25.26 16.77
CA ASN A 96 8.07 -26.29 16.75
C ASN A 96 7.48 -27.61 17.31
N THR A 97 7.14 -28.55 16.44
CA THR A 97 6.86 -29.95 16.81
C THR A 97 7.76 -30.84 15.96
N GLY A 98 8.49 -31.72 16.66
CA GLY A 98 9.75 -32.31 16.22
C GLY A 98 9.71 -33.12 14.92
N TRP A 99 10.76 -32.91 14.13
CA TRP A 99 11.21 -33.81 13.07
C TRP A 99 12.45 -34.57 13.57
N ASP A 100 12.33 -35.89 13.61
CA ASP A 100 13.38 -36.86 13.93
C ASP A 100 14.30 -37.08 12.72
N GLY A 101 15.62 -36.98 12.94
CA GLY A 101 16.61 -37.81 12.27
C GLY A 101 16.88 -37.61 10.77
N THR A 102 18.09 -37.08 10.49
CA THR A 102 18.90 -37.28 9.27
C THR A 102 18.39 -36.73 7.94
N HIS A 103 18.75 -35.49 7.61
CA HIS A 103 19.12 -35.09 6.24
C HIS A 103 20.13 -33.93 6.30
N GLU A 104 21.27 -34.11 5.63
CA GLU A 104 22.41 -33.18 5.59
C GLU A 104 22.02 -31.81 4.99
N ALA A 105 22.62 -30.73 5.51
CA ALA A 105 22.41 -29.38 5.03
C ALA A 105 23.04 -29.18 3.63
N PRO A 106 22.38 -28.46 2.69
CA PRO A 106 23.03 -28.07 1.45
C PRO A 106 24.11 -27.02 1.74
N THR A 107 25.35 -27.33 1.39
CA THR A 107 26.49 -26.42 1.50
C THR A 107 26.30 -25.21 0.59
N THR A 108 26.49 -24.01 1.14
CA THR A 108 26.53 -22.75 0.40
C THR A 108 27.61 -22.80 -0.69
N PRO A 109 27.32 -22.44 -1.96
CA PRO A 109 28.36 -22.34 -2.97
C PRO A 109 29.31 -21.18 -2.60
N GLN A 110 30.59 -21.49 -2.36
CA GLN A 110 31.63 -20.47 -2.26
C GLN A 110 31.85 -19.86 -3.66
N MET A 111 31.71 -18.53 -3.77
CA MET A 111 32.20 -17.81 -4.95
C MET A 111 33.73 -17.90 -4.97
N LYS A 112 34.29 -18.52 -6.01
CA LYS A 112 35.73 -18.47 -6.27
C LYS A 112 36.15 -17.04 -6.54
N SER A 113 37.25 -16.62 -5.93
CA SER A 113 37.86 -15.32 -6.20
C SER A 113 38.36 -15.25 -7.66
N ILE A 114 38.35 -14.05 -8.23
CA ILE A 114 38.69 -13.79 -9.64
C ILE A 114 40.09 -14.33 -10.00
N ASP A 115 41.02 -14.34 -9.04
CA ASP A 115 42.39 -14.83 -9.22
C ASP A 115 42.45 -16.35 -9.49
N GLU A 116 41.50 -17.15 -8.98
CA GLU A 116 41.47 -18.61 -9.22
C GLU A 116 40.91 -19.00 -10.60
N ALA A 117 40.17 -18.09 -11.25
CA ALA A 117 39.59 -18.35 -12.57
C ALA A 117 40.60 -18.12 -13.70
N MET A 118 41.63 -17.31 -13.47
CA MET A 118 42.63 -16.95 -14.48
C MET A 118 43.69 -18.05 -14.70
N ASP A 119 43.98 -18.87 -13.70
CA ASP A 119 44.98 -19.96 -13.80
C ASP A 119 44.54 -21.16 -14.65
N ASN A 120 43.26 -21.25 -15.04
CA ASN A 120 42.75 -22.35 -15.87
C ASN A 120 42.72 -22.05 -17.38
N LEU A 121 43.20 -20.89 -17.83
CA LEU A 121 43.22 -20.54 -19.25
C LEU A 121 44.53 -20.88 -19.97
N ASP A 122 45.61 -21.23 -19.26
CA ASP A 122 46.94 -21.47 -19.85
C ASP A 122 47.22 -22.93 -20.21
N ASN A 123 46.21 -23.81 -20.20
CA ASN A 123 46.40 -25.25 -20.44
C ASN A 123 45.55 -25.85 -21.58
N PHE A 124 45.27 -25.06 -22.61
CA PHE A 124 44.81 -25.55 -23.92
C PHE A 124 45.55 -24.87 -25.07
#